data_AF-H9FJT1-F1
#
_entry.id   AF-H9FJT1-F1
#
_cell.length_a   1.000
_cell.length_b   1.000
_cell.length_c   1.000
_cell.angle_alpha   90.00
_cell.angle_beta   90.00
_cell.angle_gamma   90.00
#
_symmetry.space_group_name_H-M   'P 1'
#
loop_
_entity.id
_entity.type
_entity.pdbx_description
1 polymer ?
#
loop_
_entity_poly.entity_id
_entity_poly.type
_entity_poly.pdbx_seq_one_letter_code
_entity_poly.pdbx_strand_id
1 'polypeptide(L)'
;GRLDFILMKKMGIKSGFTFWNLVFLLTVSCVKGFIYTCGGTLKGLNGTIESPGFPYGYPNGANCTWVIIAEERNRIQIVFQSFALEEEYDYLSLYDGH
;
A
#
# COMPACT_ATOMS: atom_id res chain seq x y z
N GLY A 1 14.64 19.97 -66.45
CA GLY A 1 13.83 18.73 -66.44
C GLY A 1 13.01 18.75 -65.18
N ARG A 2 11.69 18.86 -65.33
CA ARG A 2 10.71 19.03 -64.24
C ARG A 2 10.50 17.68 -63.55
N LEU A 3 10.66 17.67 -62.23
CA LEU A 3 10.32 16.56 -61.34
C LEU A 3 8.80 16.35 -61.31
N ASP A 4 8.44 15.13 -61.69
CA ASP A 4 7.27 14.31 -61.40
C ASP A 4 6.79 14.45 -59.93
N PHE A 5 5.54 14.23 -59.50
CA PHE A 5 4.20 14.07 -60.07
C PHE A 5 3.23 14.05 -58.84
N ILE A 6 2.01 14.57 -59.02
CA ILE A 6 0.74 14.17 -58.35
C ILE A 6 0.47 14.64 -56.91
N LEU A 7 -0.20 15.79 -56.85
CA LEU A 7 -1.55 16.03 -56.30
C LEU A 7 -2.01 15.26 -55.04
N MET A 8 -2.21 16.06 -53.98
CA MET A 8 -2.85 15.80 -52.68
C MET A 8 -4.04 14.82 -52.68
N LYS A 9 -3.97 13.82 -51.79
CA LYS A 9 -5.14 13.07 -51.31
C LYS A 9 -5.57 13.65 -49.95
N LYS A 10 -6.73 14.30 -49.95
CA LYS A 10 -7.38 14.94 -48.80
C LYS A 10 -7.79 13.86 -47.78
N MET A 11 -7.23 13.89 -46.57
CA MET A 11 -7.59 12.98 -45.48
C MET A 11 -8.34 13.79 -44.42
N GLY A 12 -9.63 13.49 -44.23
CA GLY A 12 -10.53 14.24 -43.36
C GLY A 12 -10.27 13.99 -41.88
N ILE A 13 -10.27 15.06 -41.07
CA ILE A 13 -10.30 14.97 -39.62
C ILE A 13 -11.76 14.74 -39.22
N LYS A 14 -12.10 13.51 -38.82
CA LYS A 14 -13.37 13.21 -38.16
C LYS A 14 -13.14 13.12 -36.65
N SER A 15 -13.69 14.11 -35.96
CA SER A 15 -14.27 14.08 -34.61
C SER A 15 -13.83 12.98 -33.63
N GLY A 16 -13.25 13.42 -32.51
CA GLY A 16 -13.70 12.98 -31.18
C GLY A 16 -13.01 11.75 -30.57
N PHE A 17 -12.48 11.95 -29.36
CA PHE A 17 -12.25 10.94 -28.33
C PHE A 17 -11.24 9.81 -28.64
N THR A 18 -10.06 9.89 -28.00
CA THR A 18 -9.40 8.79 -27.23
C THR A 18 -7.90 9.02 -26.95
N PHE A 19 -7.30 10.17 -27.30
CA PHE A 19 -5.88 10.41 -26.94
C PHE A 19 -5.62 10.77 -25.48
N TRP A 20 -6.65 11.13 -24.71
CA TRP A 20 -6.51 11.40 -23.28
C TRP A 20 -6.50 10.14 -22.41
N ASN A 21 -7.20 9.06 -22.81
CA ASN A 21 -7.34 7.87 -21.95
C ASN A 21 -6.09 6.97 -21.92
N LEU A 22 -5.32 6.89 -23.02
CA LEU A 22 -4.10 6.05 -23.06
C LEU A 22 -2.92 6.68 -22.31
N VAL A 23 -2.80 8.01 -22.30
CA VAL A 23 -1.78 8.72 -21.50
C VAL A 23 -2.16 8.74 -20.01
N PHE A 24 -3.46 8.87 -19.71
CA PHE A 24 -3.97 8.88 -18.33
C PHE A 24 -3.98 7.50 -17.66
N LEU A 25 -4.05 6.40 -18.43
CA LEU A 25 -4.00 5.04 -17.88
C LEU A 25 -2.56 4.56 -17.53
N LEU A 26 -1.52 5.14 -18.13
CA LEU A 26 -0.13 4.75 -17.85
C LEU A 26 0.43 5.40 -16.57
N THR A 27 -0.13 6.53 -16.13
CA THR A 27 0.29 7.22 -14.89
C THR A 27 -0.41 6.73 -13.64
N VAL A 28 -1.47 5.93 -13.78
CA VAL A 28 -2.14 5.21 -12.67
C VAL A 28 -1.63 3.77 -12.58
N SER A 29 -0.36 3.52 -12.96
CA SER A 29 0.34 2.38 -12.38
C SER A 29 0.60 2.78 -10.93
N CYS A 30 -0.15 2.19 -10.00
CA CYS A 30 -0.02 2.40 -8.56
C CYS A 30 1.44 2.65 -8.23
N VAL A 31 1.75 3.84 -7.70
CA VAL A 31 3.02 4.16 -7.05
C VAL A 31 3.32 3.00 -6.10
N LYS A 32 4.04 1.98 -6.58
CA LYS A 32 4.46 0.81 -5.81
C LYS A 32 5.55 1.29 -4.87
N GLY A 33 5.12 2.07 -3.88
CA GLY A 33 5.93 2.62 -2.83
C GLY A 33 6.39 1.51 -1.90
N PHE A 34 7.52 1.79 -1.27
CA PHE A 34 8.33 1.04 -0.31
C PHE A 34 7.59 0.56 0.97
N ILE A 35 6.26 0.41 0.95
CA ILE A 35 5.44 0.13 2.12
C ILE A 35 5.27 -1.39 2.26
N TYR A 36 5.72 -1.94 3.37
CA TYR A 36 5.47 -3.33 3.74
C TYR A 36 4.22 -3.40 4.63
N THR A 37 3.09 -3.85 4.09
CA THR A 37 1.85 -3.97 4.88
C THR A 37 1.81 -5.29 5.62
N CYS A 38 1.43 -5.25 6.90
CA CYS A 38 1.26 -6.45 7.70
C CYS A 38 0.13 -6.28 8.74
N GLY A 39 -0.24 -7.35 9.42
CA GLY A 39 -1.32 -7.30 10.40
C GLY A 39 -2.33 -8.42 10.28
N GLY A 40 -3.40 -8.28 11.06
CA GLY A 40 -4.47 -9.27 11.09
C GLY A 40 -5.42 -9.07 12.27
N THR A 41 -6.31 -10.03 12.44
CA THR A 41 -7.25 -10.05 13.57
C THR A 41 -6.93 -11.23 14.46
N LEU A 42 -6.70 -10.95 15.74
CA LEU A 42 -6.50 -11.96 16.76
C LEU A 42 -7.78 -12.13 17.57
N LYS A 43 -8.19 -13.39 17.70
CA LYS A 43 -9.34 -13.84 18.47
C LYS A 43 -8.90 -15.00 19.36
N GLY A 44 -9.54 -15.14 20.52
CA GLY A 44 -9.27 -16.20 21.47
C GLY A 44 -8.69 -15.70 22.79
N LEU A 45 -8.37 -16.63 23.67
CA LEU A 45 -7.93 -16.32 25.04
C LEU A 45 -6.49 -15.79 25.10
N ASN A 46 -5.62 -16.27 24.22
CA ASN A 46 -4.20 -15.92 24.17
C ASN A 46 -3.74 -15.81 22.71
N GLY A 47 -2.71 -15.01 22.47
CA GLY A 47 -2.05 -14.89 21.17
C GLY A 47 -0.72 -14.16 21.28
N THR A 48 0.10 -14.25 20.24
CA THR A 48 1.39 -13.58 20.14
C THR A 48 1.41 -12.77 18.85
N ILE A 49 1.86 -11.52 18.96
CA ILE A 49 2.11 -10.62 17.83
C ILE A 49 3.62 -10.40 17.76
N GLU A 50 4.17 -10.56 16.56
CA GLU A 50 5.57 -10.29 16.29
C GLU A 50 5.69 -9.29 15.15
N SER A 51 6.77 -8.52 15.16
CA SER A 51 7.13 -7.70 14.00
C SER A 51 7.51 -8.63 12.82
N PRO A 52 7.21 -8.22 11.58
CA PRO A 52 7.61 -9.01 10.42
C PRO A 52 9.13 -9.15 10.38
N GLY A 53 9.64 -10.38 10.34
CA GLY A 53 11.09 -10.64 10.34
C GLY A 53 11.73 -10.80 11.72
N PHE A 54 10.96 -10.74 12.81
CA PHE A 54 11.44 -11.11 14.14
C PHE A 54 12.07 -12.53 14.12
N PRO A 55 13.24 -12.76 14.76
CA PRO A 55 13.99 -11.87 15.64
C PRO A 55 15.05 -10.99 14.95
N TYR A 56 15.16 -11.03 13.62
CA TYR A 56 16.28 -10.42 12.88
C TYR A 56 16.09 -8.93 12.54
N GLY A 57 14.89 -8.39 12.74
CA GLY A 57 14.55 -6.99 12.49
C GLY A 57 13.39 -6.85 11.49
N TYR A 58 12.73 -5.69 11.51
CA TYR A 58 11.61 -5.39 10.65
C TYR A 58 12.04 -4.66 9.36
N PRO A 59 11.32 -4.83 8.24
CA PRO A 59 11.62 -4.13 7.00
C PRO A 59 11.28 -2.65 7.09
N ASN A 60 12.02 -1.81 6.37
CA ASN A 60 11.72 -0.39 6.23
C ASN A 60 10.32 -0.18 5.65
N GLY A 61 9.62 0.84 6.15
CA GLY A 61 8.26 1.16 5.70
C GLY A 61 7.22 0.13 6.14
N ALA A 62 7.50 -0.67 7.18
CA ALA A 62 6.52 -1.55 7.78
C ALA A 62 5.33 -0.76 8.33
N ASN A 63 4.16 -1.01 7.77
CA ASN A 63 2.89 -0.45 8.22
C ASN A 63 1.98 -1.60 8.64
N CYS A 64 1.96 -1.86 9.95
CA CYS A 64 1.32 -3.02 10.53
C CYS A 64 0.14 -2.64 11.42
N THR A 65 -0.99 -3.31 11.23
CA THR A 65 -2.19 -3.08 12.05
C THR A 65 -2.78 -4.40 12.54
N TRP A 66 -2.84 -4.57 13.86
CA TRP A 66 -3.43 -5.74 14.49
C TRP A 66 -4.68 -5.36 15.27
N VAL A 67 -5.76 -6.10 15.05
CA VAL A 67 -7.03 -5.93 15.79
C VAL A 67 -7.19 -7.09 16.74
N ILE A 68 -7.22 -6.81 18.04
CA ILE A 68 -7.40 -7.83 19.08
C ILE A 68 -8.86 -7.77 19.53
N ILE A 69 -9.58 -8.88 19.38
CA ILE A 69 -10.99 -8.97 19.75
C ILE A 69 -11.13 -9.90 20.95
N ALA A 70 -11.56 -9.35 22.07
CA ALA A 70 -11.95 -10.09 23.25
C ALA A 70 -13.46 -10.38 23.26
N GLU A 71 -13.86 -11.49 23.88
CA GLU A 71 -15.26 -11.77 24.17
C GLU A 71 -15.82 -10.80 25.22
N GLU A 72 -17.15 -10.69 25.27
CA GLU A 72 -17.81 -9.86 26.26
C GLU A 72 -17.37 -10.22 27.68
N ARG A 73 -17.17 -9.18 28.51
CA ARG A 73 -16.72 -9.29 29.91
C ARG A 73 -15.28 -9.77 30.12
N ASN A 74 -14.52 -10.02 29.06
CA ASN A 74 -13.08 -10.25 29.15
C ASN A 74 -12.30 -8.92 29.04
N ARG A 75 -11.06 -8.94 29.56
CA ARG A 75 -10.12 -7.81 29.47
C ARG A 75 -8.91 -8.25 28.67
N ILE A 76 -8.40 -7.34 27.84
CA ILE A 76 -7.18 -7.57 27.07
C ILE A 76 -5.99 -7.15 27.95
N GLN A 77 -5.04 -8.06 28.14
CA GLN A 77 -3.74 -7.78 28.75
C GLN A 77 -2.66 -7.90 27.68
N ILE A 78 -1.84 -6.86 27.54
CA ILE A 78 -0.75 -6.83 26.56
C ILE A 78 0.57 -6.77 27.32
N VAL A 79 1.51 -7.62 26.93
CA VAL A 79 2.85 -7.72 27.53
C VAL A 79 3.87 -7.71 26.40
N PHE A 80 4.81 -6.77 26.46
CA PHE A 80 5.94 -6.72 25.53
C PHE A 80 7.05 -7.64 26.06
N GLN A 81 7.28 -8.76 25.37
CA GLN A 81 8.38 -9.67 25.68
C GLN A 81 9.72 -9.14 25.13
N SER A 82 9.67 -8.48 23.97
CA SER A 82 10.80 -7.80 23.34
C SER A 82 10.28 -6.54 22.66
N PHE A 83 10.97 -5.42 22.85
CA PHE A 83 10.58 -4.13 22.28
C PHE A 83 11.83 -3.31 21.96
N ALA A 84 12.06 -3.07 20.67
CA ALA A 84 13.14 -2.25 20.15
C ALA A 84 12.67 -1.64 18.83
N LEU A 85 12.68 -0.31 18.75
CA LEU A 85 12.33 0.48 17.56
C LEU A 85 13.42 1.53 17.32
N GLU A 86 13.50 2.03 16.09
CA GLU A 86 14.36 3.17 15.78
C GLU A 86 13.82 4.45 16.45
N GLU A 87 14.63 5.09 17.28
CA GLU A 87 14.26 6.32 17.98
C GLU A 87 13.94 7.44 16.97
N GLU A 88 12.92 8.26 17.26
CA GLU A 88 12.47 9.40 16.44
C GLU A 88 11.83 9.06 15.07
N TYR A 89 12.04 7.85 14.54
CA TYR A 89 11.53 7.44 13.23
C TYR A 89 10.36 6.46 13.30
N ASP A 90 10.43 5.49 14.21
CA ASP A 90 9.45 4.42 14.32
C ASP A 90 8.63 4.51 15.61
N TYR A 91 7.37 4.06 15.56
CA TYR A 91 6.48 4.07 16.71
C TYR A 91 5.53 2.87 16.71
N LEU A 92 5.11 2.50 17.91
CA LEU A 92 3.99 1.58 18.13
C LEU A 92 2.91 2.31 18.91
N SER A 93 1.71 2.34 18.33
CA SER A 93 0.53 2.95 18.93
C SER A 93 -0.49 1.90 19.33
N LEU A 94 -1.11 2.09 20.48
CA LEU A 94 -2.15 1.22 21.01
C LEU A 94 -3.42 2.03 21.20
N TYR A 95 -4.50 1.56 20.60
CA TYR A 95 -5.81 2.21 20.59
C TYR A 95 -6.83 1.29 21.26
N ASP A 96 -7.82 1.86 21.95
CA ASP A 96 -8.90 1.13 22.62
C ASP A 96 -10.03 0.71 21.66
N GLY A 97 -9.99 1.20 20.42
CA GLY A 97 -10.94 0.85 19.36
C GLY A 97 -12.30 1.54 19.47
N HIS A 98 -12.42 2.59 20.29
CA HIS A 98 -13.66 3.38 20.44
C HIS A 98 -13.76 4.55 19.46
#